data_AF-A0A1F8QF38-F1
#
_entry.id   AF-A0A1F8QF38-F1
#
_cell.length_a   1.000
_cell.length_b   1.000
_cell.length_c   1.000
_cell.angle_alpha   90.00
_cell.angle_beta   90.00
_cell.angle_gamma   90.00
#
_symmetry.space_group_name_H-M   'P 1'
#
loop_
_entity.id
_entity.type
_entity.pdbx_description
1 polymer ?
#
loop_
_entity_poly.entity_id
_entity_poly.type
_entity_poly.pdbx_seq_one_letter_code
_entity_poly.pdbx_strand_id
1 'polypeptide(L)'
;MLPKPILAAMIALALIMAACKMTSQPEQVTEDTPESNQISGEVLYQRMGCAGCHTNAAGGAAPSLEGLYGGMVVLESGETILADESYLRESILSPSTRIVRGYQAIMPDFKGQISDEQVDALIEYIRVLVK
;
A
#
# COMPACT_ATOMS: atom_id res chain seq x y z
N MET A 1 31.28 -36.85 78.44
CA MET A 1 31.76 -35.61 77.79
C MET A 1 32.23 -35.93 76.39
N LEU A 2 31.33 -35.89 75.41
CA LEU A 2 31.33 -34.98 74.25
C LEU A 2 30.10 -35.30 73.41
N PRO A 3 29.38 -34.28 72.91
CA PRO A 3 28.14 -34.44 72.16
C PRO A 3 28.41 -34.51 70.65
N LYS A 4 27.44 -35.03 69.89
CA LYS A 4 27.02 -34.51 68.57
C LYS A 4 25.80 -35.28 68.06
N PRO A 5 24.77 -34.57 67.61
CA PRO A 5 23.90 -35.08 66.56
C PRO A 5 23.79 -34.13 65.34
N ILE A 6 23.71 -34.75 64.17
CA ILE A 6 22.69 -34.53 63.11
C ILE A 6 22.83 -33.30 62.18
N LEU A 7 23.14 -33.62 60.92
CA LEU A 7 22.42 -33.31 59.65
C LEU A 7 22.04 -31.85 59.32
N ALA A 8 22.55 -31.34 58.18
CA ALA A 8 21.75 -30.70 57.12
C ALA A 8 22.63 -30.28 55.93
N ALA A 9 21.99 -30.26 54.76
CA ALA A 9 22.53 -30.07 53.41
C ALA A 9 23.12 -28.69 53.13
N MET A 10 24.00 -28.59 52.12
CA MET A 10 24.14 -27.45 51.19
C MET A 10 24.94 -27.89 49.95
N ILE A 11 24.28 -28.00 48.80
CA ILE A 11 24.92 -28.16 47.47
C ILE A 11 24.48 -26.98 46.60
N ALA A 12 25.49 -26.33 45.99
CA ALA A 12 25.48 -25.44 44.82
C ALA A 12 24.72 -24.09 44.98
N LEU A 13 25.16 -22.95 44.46
CA LEU A 13 25.97 -22.72 43.26
C LEU A 13 26.54 -21.27 43.28
N ALA A 14 27.85 -21.17 43.06
CA ALA A 14 28.68 -20.13 42.42
C ALA A 14 28.48 -18.61 42.68
N LEU A 15 29.61 -17.99 43.07
CA LEU A 15 29.92 -16.57 43.16
C LEU A 15 30.11 -15.91 41.78
N ILE A 16 29.61 -14.69 41.53
CA ILE A 16 30.27 -13.35 41.59
C ILE A 16 31.59 -13.19 40.80
N MET A 17 31.59 -12.11 39.98
CA MET A 17 32.70 -11.27 39.46
C MET A 17 33.20 -11.55 38.03
N ALA A 18 32.85 -10.65 37.10
CA ALA A 18 33.83 -10.00 36.22
C ALA A 18 33.26 -8.71 35.62
N ALA A 19 33.89 -7.58 35.93
CA ALA A 19 33.67 -6.29 35.25
C ALA A 19 34.85 -6.04 34.29
N CYS A 20 34.55 -5.77 33.02
CA CYS A 20 35.46 -5.07 32.12
C CYS A 20 34.61 -4.18 31.19
N LYS A 21 34.74 -2.86 31.35
CA LYS A 21 34.22 -1.84 30.44
C LYS A 21 35.14 -1.77 29.21
N MET A 22 34.60 -1.68 28.00
CA MET A 22 35.00 -0.78 26.89
C MET A 22 34.49 -1.33 25.55
N THR A 23 33.48 -0.67 24.98
CA THR A 23 33.44 -0.15 23.60
C THR A 23 32.01 0.24 23.24
N SER A 24 31.88 1.56 23.02
CA SER A 24 30.89 2.29 22.20
C SER A 24 29.43 1.83 22.16
N GLN A 25 28.56 2.77 22.56
CA GLN A 25 27.18 2.95 22.13
C GLN A 25 27.03 2.82 20.59
N PRO A 26 25.82 2.90 20.02
CA PRO A 26 24.66 2.01 20.14
C PRO A 26 24.18 1.60 18.73
N GLU A 27 24.06 0.33 18.37
CA GLU A 27 23.24 -0.01 17.19
C GLU A 27 21.79 -0.09 17.62
N GLN A 28 21.22 1.09 17.80
CA GLN A 28 19.83 1.30 17.49
C GLN A 28 19.68 0.90 16.02
N VAL A 29 18.97 -0.19 15.73
CA VAL A 29 18.34 -0.33 14.43
C VAL A 29 17.18 0.67 14.44
N THR A 30 17.52 1.95 14.26
CA THR A 30 16.62 2.88 13.62
C THR A 30 16.67 2.51 12.14
N GLU A 31 15.90 1.48 11.77
CA GLU A 31 15.26 1.57 10.47
C GLU A 31 14.34 2.78 10.58
N ASP A 32 14.90 3.94 10.22
CA ASP A 32 14.14 5.07 9.71
C ASP A 32 13.47 4.61 8.40
N THR A 33 12.54 3.66 8.52
CA THR A 33 11.47 3.58 7.53
C THR A 33 10.54 4.71 7.94
N PRO A 34 10.34 5.74 7.10
CA PRO A 34 9.25 6.65 7.37
C PRO A 34 8.01 5.77 7.39
N GLU A 35 7.42 5.68 8.58
CA GLU A 35 6.13 5.08 8.85
C GLU A 35 5.27 5.28 7.61
N SER A 36 5.05 4.19 6.86
CA SER A 36 4.31 4.23 5.61
C SER A 36 2.92 4.71 5.99
N ASN A 37 2.66 6.00 5.82
CA ASN A 37 1.35 6.57 6.00
C ASN A 37 0.54 6.09 4.79
N GLN A 38 0.11 4.83 4.84
CA GLN A 38 -0.66 4.19 3.80
C GLN A 38 -1.99 4.94 3.70
N ILE A 39 -2.11 5.78 2.67
CA ILE A 39 -3.33 6.50 2.37
C ILE A 39 -4.25 5.52 1.68
N SER A 40 -5.50 5.39 2.15
CA SER A 40 -6.46 4.51 1.50
C SER A 40 -6.76 4.96 0.07
N GLY A 41 -7.13 4.02 -0.78
CA GLY A 41 -7.53 4.29 -2.17
C GLY A 41 -8.70 5.26 -2.28
N GLU A 42 -9.69 5.16 -1.38
CA GLU A 42 -10.81 6.10 -1.33
C GLU A 42 -10.33 7.53 -1.05
N VAL A 43 -9.43 7.72 -0.09
CA VAL A 43 -8.90 9.04 0.25
C VAL A 43 -8.07 9.59 -0.90
N LEU A 44 -7.26 8.75 -1.56
CA LEU A 44 -6.53 9.14 -2.78
C LEU A 44 -7.49 9.53 -3.91
N TYR A 45 -8.55 8.76 -4.13
CA TYR A 45 -9.56 9.00 -5.17
C TYR A 45 -10.19 10.39 -5.03
N GLN A 46 -10.47 10.81 -3.79
CA GLN A 46 -10.97 12.14 -3.50
C GLN A 46 -9.88 13.22 -3.64
N ARG A 47 -8.70 13.00 -3.07
CA ARG A 47 -7.61 14.00 -3.06
C ARG A 47 -7.02 14.28 -4.44
N MET A 48 -6.93 13.27 -5.28
CA MET A 48 -6.42 13.38 -6.65
C MET A 48 -7.51 13.89 -7.63
N GLY A 49 -8.73 14.13 -7.15
CA GLY A 49 -9.82 14.72 -7.93
C GLY A 49 -10.51 13.76 -8.91
N CYS A 50 -10.30 12.45 -8.78
CA CYS A 50 -10.84 11.43 -9.68
C CYS A 50 -12.37 11.51 -9.78
N ALA A 51 -13.04 11.71 -8.64
CA ALA A 51 -14.49 11.85 -8.53
C ALA A 51 -15.07 13.01 -9.34
N GLY A 52 -14.27 14.04 -9.67
CA GLY A 52 -14.74 15.20 -10.42
C GLY A 52 -15.08 14.90 -11.87
N CYS A 53 -14.38 13.93 -12.47
CA CYS A 53 -14.63 13.50 -13.85
C CYS A 53 -15.37 12.16 -13.92
N HIS A 54 -15.05 11.24 -13.01
CA HIS A 54 -15.67 9.91 -12.91
C HIS A 54 -16.89 9.96 -11.97
N THR A 55 -17.93 10.68 -12.39
CA THR A 55 -19.13 10.97 -11.60
C THR A 55 -20.24 9.91 -11.72
N ASN A 56 -20.02 8.87 -12.52
CA ASN A 56 -21.00 7.83 -12.89
C ASN A 56 -22.27 8.38 -13.60
N ALA A 57 -22.27 9.68 -13.94
CA ALA A 57 -23.34 10.30 -14.70
C ALA A 57 -23.26 9.89 -16.18
N ALA A 58 -24.41 9.58 -16.77
CA ALA A 58 -24.49 9.32 -18.21
C ALA A 58 -24.03 10.55 -19.00
N GLY A 59 -23.06 10.38 -19.90
CA GLY A 59 -22.48 11.49 -20.67
C GLY A 59 -21.57 12.41 -19.85
N GLY A 60 -21.08 11.97 -18.69
CA GLY A 60 -20.06 12.68 -17.93
C GLY A 60 -18.74 12.84 -18.71
N ALA A 61 -17.82 13.64 -18.16
CA ALA A 61 -16.55 13.94 -18.81
C ALA A 61 -15.63 12.70 -18.94
N ALA A 62 -15.82 11.69 -18.09
CA ALA A 62 -15.08 10.45 -18.07
C ALA A 62 -16.03 9.24 -17.84
N PRO A 63 -15.61 8.00 -18.15
CA PRO A 63 -16.43 6.81 -17.95
C PRO A 63 -16.72 6.54 -16.48
N SER A 64 -17.83 5.84 -16.21
CA SER A 64 -18.09 5.29 -14.88
C SER A 64 -16.99 4.29 -14.50
N LEU A 65 -16.57 4.32 -13.24
CA LEU A 65 -15.65 3.32 -12.68
C LEU A 65 -16.40 2.24 -11.89
N GLU A 66 -17.69 2.44 -11.60
CA GLU A 66 -18.53 1.43 -10.93
C GLU A 66 -18.58 0.14 -11.75
N GLY A 67 -18.17 -0.97 -11.14
CA GLY A 67 -18.15 -2.28 -11.78
C GLY A 67 -17.20 -2.39 -12.98
N LEU A 68 -16.24 -1.46 -13.12
CA LEU A 68 -15.31 -1.47 -14.25
C LEU A 68 -14.39 -2.68 -14.21
N TYR A 69 -13.86 -3.03 -13.03
CA TYR A 69 -12.86 -4.09 -12.91
C TYR A 69 -13.42 -5.45 -13.39
N GLY A 70 -12.70 -6.10 -14.29
CA GLY A 70 -13.12 -7.34 -14.94
C GLY A 70 -14.17 -7.15 -16.05
N GLY A 71 -14.61 -5.92 -16.31
CA GLY A 71 -15.48 -5.57 -17.42
C GLY A 71 -14.73 -5.45 -18.75
N MET A 72 -15.48 -5.48 -19.85
CA MET A 72 -14.92 -5.22 -21.18
C MET A 72 -15.01 -3.73 -21.51
N VAL A 73 -13.88 -3.13 -21.88
CA VAL A 73 -13.79 -1.72 -22.29
C VAL A 73 -13.55 -1.66 -23.78
N VAL A 74 -14.32 -0.80 -24.45
CA VAL A 74 -14.17 -0.57 -25.87
C VAL A 74 -13.35 0.70 -26.10
N LEU A 75 -12.23 0.57 -26.79
CA LEU A 75 -11.32 1.69 -27.08
C LEU A 75 -11.74 2.46 -28.33
N GLU A 76 -11.26 3.70 -28.42
CA GLU A 76 -11.40 4.57 -29.59
C GLU A 76 -10.89 3.87 -30.87
N SER A 77 -9.82 3.07 -30.75
CA SER A 77 -9.21 2.32 -31.86
C SER A 77 -10.13 1.28 -32.51
N GLY A 78 -11.19 0.84 -31.83
CA GLY A 78 -11.96 -0.33 -32.26
C GLY A 78 -11.84 -1.52 -31.31
N GLU A 79 -10.71 -1.64 -30.63
CA GLU A 79 -10.34 -2.77 -29.80
C GLU A 79 -11.24 -2.90 -28.56
N THR A 80 -11.46 -4.13 -28.12
CA THR A 80 -12.12 -4.43 -26.84
C THR A 80 -11.13 -5.13 -25.93
N ILE A 81 -10.89 -4.57 -24.75
CA ILE A 81 -9.92 -5.05 -23.78
C ILE A 81 -10.59 -5.38 -22.45
N LEU A 82 -9.98 -6.26 -21.68
CA LEU A 82 -10.39 -6.52 -20.29
C LEU A 82 -9.86 -5.39 -19.39
N ALA A 83 -10.73 -4.82 -18.56
CA ALA A 83 -10.31 -3.89 -17.51
C ALA A 83 -9.71 -4.64 -16.32
N ASP A 84 -8.52 -5.18 -16.52
CA ASP A 84 -7.71 -5.81 -15.49
C ASP A 84 -6.81 -4.78 -14.76
N GLU A 85 -6.03 -5.28 -13.82
CA GLU A 85 -5.10 -4.46 -13.04
C GLU A 85 -4.05 -3.75 -13.89
N SER A 86 -3.56 -4.40 -14.96
CA SER A 86 -2.55 -3.82 -15.85
C SER A 86 -3.13 -2.65 -16.64
N TYR A 87 -4.36 -2.82 -17.14
CA TYR A 87 -5.09 -1.75 -17.82
C TYR A 87 -5.35 -0.56 -16.89
N LEU A 88 -5.80 -0.81 -15.65
CA LEU A 88 -6.07 0.27 -14.70
C LEU A 88 -4.79 1.03 -14.32
N ARG A 89 -3.69 0.32 -14.06
CA ARG A 89 -2.39 0.91 -13.76
C ARG A 89 -1.88 1.77 -14.93
N GLU A 90 -1.97 1.26 -16.16
CA GLU A 90 -1.59 2.03 -17.35
C GLU A 90 -2.49 3.26 -17.53
N SER A 91 -3.81 3.12 -17.31
CA SER A 91 -4.75 4.24 -17.42
C SER A 91 -4.45 5.35 -16.40
N ILE A 92 -3.96 5.00 -15.20
CA ILE A 92 -3.57 5.98 -14.18
C ILE A 92 -2.22 6.65 -14.52
N LEU A 93 -1.23 5.87 -14.96
CA LEU A 93 0.15 6.35 -15.16
C LEU A 93 0.46 6.83 -16.58
N SER A 94 -0.41 6.54 -17.54
CA SER A 94 -0.24 6.85 -18.97
C SER A 94 -1.61 6.91 -19.67
N PRO A 95 -2.53 7.79 -19.22
CA PRO A 95 -3.94 7.81 -19.63
C PRO A 95 -4.19 8.03 -21.13
N SER A 96 -3.26 8.66 -21.84
CA SER A 96 -3.38 8.95 -23.27
C SER A 96 -3.06 7.76 -24.18
N THR A 97 -2.61 6.63 -23.61
CA THR A 97 -2.23 5.43 -24.38
C THR A 97 -3.43 4.65 -24.88
N ARG A 98 -4.47 4.51 -24.07
CA ARG A 98 -5.70 3.76 -24.38
C ARG A 98 -6.92 4.57 -24.00
N ILE A 99 -7.48 5.26 -24.99
CA ILE A 99 -8.65 6.12 -24.80
C ILE A 99 -9.93 5.29 -24.97
N VAL A 100 -10.83 5.37 -24.00
CA VAL A 100 -12.16 4.74 -24.07
C VAL A 100 -12.99 5.40 -25.16
N ARG A 101 -13.68 4.60 -25.97
CA ARG A 101 -14.52 5.10 -27.07
C ARG A 101 -15.55 6.12 -26.55
N GLY A 102 -15.61 7.27 -27.22
CA GLY A 102 -16.57 8.32 -26.91
C GLY A 102 -16.11 9.31 -25.84
N TYR A 103 -14.90 9.14 -25.29
CA TYR A 103 -14.30 10.07 -24.33
C TYR A 103 -13.10 10.81 -24.93
N GLN A 104 -12.82 11.99 -24.40
CA GLN A 104 -11.66 12.78 -24.78
C GLN A 104 -10.45 12.42 -23.89
N ALA A 105 -9.24 12.61 -24.42
CA ALA A 105 -7.99 12.42 -23.69
C ALA A 105 -7.73 13.56 -22.69
N ILE A 106 -8.59 13.70 -21.68
CA ILE A 106 -8.53 14.76 -20.66
C ILE A 106 -8.02 14.27 -19.30
N MET A 107 -7.87 12.96 -19.12
CA MET A 107 -7.40 12.39 -17.85
C MET A 107 -5.94 12.81 -17.59
N PRO A 108 -5.62 13.41 -16.43
CA PRO A 108 -4.26 13.83 -16.11
C PRO A 108 -3.30 12.64 -15.95
N ASP A 109 -2.04 12.83 -16.34
CA ASP A 109 -0.97 11.84 -16.10
C ASP A 109 -0.49 11.92 -14.64
N PHE A 110 -0.62 10.83 -13.89
CA PHE A 110 -0.21 10.75 -12.48
C PHE A 110 1.20 10.18 -12.26
N LYS A 111 1.95 9.88 -13.32
CA LYS A 111 3.32 9.35 -13.23
C LYS A 111 4.23 10.29 -12.44
N GLY A 112 4.84 9.76 -11.38
CA GLY A 112 5.72 10.53 -10.49
C GLY A 112 4.99 11.50 -9.54
N GLN A 113 3.66 11.57 -9.59
CA GLN A 113 2.84 12.33 -8.64
C GLN A 113 2.35 11.47 -7.47
N ILE A 114 2.18 10.17 -7.71
CA ILE A 114 1.79 9.17 -6.72
C ILE A 114 2.77 7.99 -6.73
N SER A 115 2.99 7.37 -5.58
CA SER A 115 3.86 6.19 -5.46
C SER A 115 3.18 4.93 -5.99
N ASP A 116 3.96 3.86 -6.21
CA ASP A 116 3.40 2.60 -6.67
C ASP A 116 2.39 2.00 -5.69
N GLU A 117 2.63 2.14 -4.38
CA GLU A 117 1.70 1.68 -3.33
C GLU A 117 0.40 2.49 -3.35
N GLN A 118 0.46 3.77 -3.70
CA GLN A 118 -0.72 4.62 -3.84
C GLN A 118 -1.52 4.27 -5.11
N VAL A 119 -0.84 3.89 -6.20
CA VAL A 119 -1.49 3.35 -7.40
C VAL A 119 -2.20 2.05 -7.05
N ASP A 120 -1.56 1.14 -6.33
CA ASP A 120 -2.19 -0.11 -5.90
C ASP A 120 -3.42 0.16 -5.03
N ALA A 121 -3.31 1.08 -4.06
CA ALA A 121 -4.44 1.47 -3.22
C ALA A 121 -5.62 2.01 -4.05
N LEU A 122 -5.37 2.86 -5.06
CA LEU A 122 -6.40 3.35 -5.99
C LEU A 122 -7.05 2.21 -6.78
N ILE A 123 -6.25 1.27 -7.29
CA ILE A 123 -6.76 0.12 -8.05
C ILE A 123 -7.64 -0.77 -7.18
N GLU A 124 -7.23 -1.05 -5.94
CA GLU A 124 -8.05 -1.81 -4.99
C GLU A 124 -9.38 -1.11 -4.71
N TYR A 125 -9.37 0.21 -4.57
CA TYR A 125 -10.61 0.98 -4.40
C TYR A 125 -11.52 0.88 -5.64
N ILE A 126 -10.97 1.00 -6.86
CA ILE A 126 -11.73 0.84 -8.11
C ILE A 126 -12.30 -0.58 -8.23
N ARG A 127 -11.55 -1.60 -7.79
CA ARG A 127 -11.97 -3.02 -7.86
C ARG A 127 -13.25 -3.29 -7.08
N VAL A 128 -13.41 -2.63 -5.92
CA VAL A 128 -14.57 -2.81 -5.05
C VAL A 128 -15.66 -1.77 -5.28
N LEU A 129 -15.46 -0.84 -6.22
CA LEU A 129 -16.42 0.22 -6.51
C LEU A 129 -17.65 -0.39 -7.20
N VAL A 130 -18.71 -0.59 -6.41
CA VAL A 130 -20.00 -1.11 -6.85
C VAL A 130 -21.07 -0.06 -6.60
N LYS A 131 -22.11 -0.10 -7.43
CA LYS A 131 -23.28 0.77 -7.32
C LYS A 131 -24.18 0.41 -6.14
#